data_AF-A0A7R9HH06-F1
#
_entry.id   AF-A0A7R9HH06-F1
#
_cell.length_a   1.000
_cell.length_b   1.000
_cell.length_c   1.000
_cell.angle_alpha   90.00
_cell.angle_beta   90.00
_cell.angle_gamma   90.00
#
_symmetry.space_group_name_H-M   'P 1'
#
loop_
_entity.id
_entity.type
_entity.pdbx_description
1 polymer ?
#
loop_
_entity_poly.entity_id
_entity_poly.type
_entity_poly.pdbx_seq_one_letter_code
_entity_poly.pdbx_strand_id
1 'polypeptide(L)'
;MGNVALPNPYGDPACPDFIMPIQPQAAEILFGRTSYIKKMIEDANLSDETVKLLQFCCWENPHFSRTVLSELLWQIAYAYCHELRHHMDLLLAMLLLEDSWQTHRIHNALKGLLSRVSTCYVAENLCLRSRIEALLLRTFLRVVVK
;
A
#
# COMPACT_ATOMS: atom_id res chain seq x y z
N MET A 1 -11.62 22.57 -8.90
CA MET A 1 -12.67 22.35 -7.89
C MET A 1 -12.16 21.24 -7.00
N GLY A 2 -11.86 21.54 -5.73
CA GLY A 2 -11.28 20.56 -4.82
C GLY A 2 -12.37 19.60 -4.36
N ASN A 3 -12.28 18.34 -4.76
CA ASN A 3 -13.15 17.32 -4.20
C ASN A 3 -12.90 17.25 -2.69
N VAL A 4 -13.99 17.25 -1.92
CA VAL A 4 -13.92 16.98 -0.48
C VAL A 4 -13.40 15.56 -0.32
N ALA A 5 -12.37 15.36 0.51
CA ALA A 5 -11.81 14.04 0.77
C ALA A 5 -12.91 13.11 1.31
N LEU A 6 -12.96 11.89 0.78
CA LEU A 6 -13.93 10.89 1.24
C LEU A 6 -13.70 10.56 2.72
N PRO A 7 -14.77 10.27 3.49
CA PRO A 7 -14.62 9.84 4.87
C PRO A 7 -13.80 8.55 4.93
N ASN A 8 -12.87 8.47 5.89
CA ASN A 8 -11.95 7.34 6.01
C ASN A 8 -12.66 6.14 6.67
N PRO A 9 -12.90 5.03 5.94
CA PRO A 9 -13.63 3.88 6.48
C PRO A 9 -12.78 3.05 7.46
N TYR A 10 -11.48 3.32 7.56
CA TYR A 10 -10.56 2.65 8.48
C TYR A 10 -10.45 3.36 9.83
N GLY A 11 -11.22 4.42 10.04
CA GLY A 11 -11.34 5.07 11.35
C GLY A 11 -12.04 4.17 12.37
N ASP A 12 -11.81 4.44 13.66
CA ASP A 12 -12.48 3.70 14.74
C ASP A 12 -13.97 4.07 14.79
N PRO A 13 -14.90 3.12 14.57
CA PRO A 13 -16.34 3.40 14.63
C PRO A 13 -16.81 3.80 16.03
N ALA A 14 -16.06 3.45 17.09
CA ALA A 14 -16.37 3.88 18.45
C ALA A 14 -15.96 5.35 18.71
N CYS A 15 -15.12 5.93 17.84
CA CYS A 15 -14.62 7.29 17.95
C CYS A 15 -14.80 8.04 16.62
N PRO A 16 -16.05 8.45 16.29
CA PRO A 16 -16.36 9.09 15.01
C PRO A 16 -15.69 10.46 14.86
N ASP A 17 -15.41 11.14 15.97
CA ASP A 17 -14.75 12.43 16.01
C ASP A 17 -13.25 12.29 16.32
N PHE A 18 -12.45 13.20 15.78
CA PHE A 18 -11.04 13.29 16.12
C PHE A 18 -10.88 13.74 17.57
N ILE A 19 -10.20 12.94 18.39
CA ILE A 19 -9.92 13.27 19.80
C ILE A 19 -8.97 14.46 19.90
N MET A 20 -7.86 14.40 19.16
CA MET A 20 -6.83 15.44 19.14
C MET A 20 -6.03 15.42 17.83
N PRO A 21 -5.48 16.57 17.40
CA PRO A 21 -4.56 16.59 16.28
C PRO A 21 -3.29 15.80 16.61
N ILE A 22 -2.73 15.12 15.60
CA ILE A 22 -1.45 14.44 15.72
C ILE A 22 -0.35 15.44 16.08
N GLN A 23 0.53 15.06 17.00
CA GLN A 23 1.69 15.89 17.34
C GLN A 23 2.62 15.99 16.13
N PRO A 24 3.22 17.17 15.83
CA PRO A 24 4.07 17.35 14.65
C PRO A 24 5.22 16.35 14.56
N GLN A 25 5.84 16.02 15.69
CA GLN A 25 6.95 15.05 15.76
C GLN A 25 6.50 13.63 15.39
N ALA A 26 5.30 13.24 15.83
CA ALA A 26 4.71 11.94 15.49
C ALA A 26 4.34 11.89 13.99
N ALA A 27 3.80 13.00 13.45
CA ALA A 27 3.50 13.11 12.02
C ALA A 27 4.79 13.04 11.16
N GLU A 28 5.87 13.66 11.60
CA GLU A 28 7.16 13.60 10.91
C GLU A 28 7.72 12.17 10.88
N ILE A 29 7.60 11.43 12.00
CA ILE A 29 8.00 10.02 12.03
C ILE A 29 7.10 9.18 11.11
N LEU A 30 5.79 9.32 11.24
CA LEU A 30 4.80 8.51 10.53
C LEU A 30 4.85 8.74 9.01
N PHE A 31 4.86 10.00 8.58
CA PHE A 31 4.75 10.36 7.15
C PHE A 31 6.08 10.74 6.50
N GLY A 32 7.08 11.15 7.29
CA GLY A 32 8.37 11.64 6.78
C GLY A 32 9.49 10.60 6.77
N ARG A 33 9.40 9.52 7.56
CA ARG A 33 10.48 8.53 7.69
C ARG A 33 10.12 7.21 7.01
N THR A 34 10.70 6.99 5.83
CA THR A 34 10.53 5.73 5.09
C THR A 34 10.98 4.50 5.88
N SER A 35 11.98 4.62 6.77
CA SER A 35 12.40 3.53 7.66
C SER A 35 11.31 3.09 8.63
N TYR A 36 10.45 4.01 9.07
CA TYR A 36 9.31 3.67 9.92
C TYR A 36 8.22 2.93 9.11
N ILE A 37 7.96 3.36 7.87
CA ILE A 37 7.05 2.66 6.96
C ILE A 37 7.51 1.23 6.70
N LYS A 38 8.81 1.01 6.45
CA LYS A 38 9.39 -0.34 6.32
C LYS A 38 9.07 -1.20 7.54
N LYS A 39 9.26 -0.64 8.74
CA LYS A 39 8.97 -1.35 9.99
C LYS A 39 7.49 -1.67 10.15
N MET A 40 6.61 -0.74 9.80
CA MET A 40 5.17 -0.98 9.80
C MET A 40 4.76 -2.09 8.82
N ILE A 41 5.39 -2.17 7.65
CA ILE A 41 5.11 -3.26 6.69
C ILE A 41 5.56 -4.62 7.27
N GLU A 42 6.71 -4.68 7.93
CA GLU A 42 7.15 -5.90 8.63
C GLU A 42 6.16 -6.30 9.74
N ASP A 43 5.75 -5.33 10.56
CA ASP A 43 4.86 -5.54 11.70
C ASP A 43 3.41 -5.84 11.27
N ALA A 44 3.02 -5.46 10.05
CA ALA A 44 1.72 -5.81 9.46
C ALA A 44 1.56 -7.32 9.24
N ASN A 45 2.65 -8.08 9.20
CA ASN A 45 2.59 -9.54 9.17
C ASN A 45 2.15 -10.14 10.52
N LEU A 46 2.24 -9.37 11.61
CA LEU A 46 1.98 -9.81 12.97
C LEU A 46 0.68 -9.23 13.55
N SER A 47 0.15 -8.16 12.97
CA SER A 47 -0.94 -7.38 13.55
C SER A 47 -1.86 -6.77 12.49
N ASP A 48 -3.14 -7.16 12.55
CA ASP A 48 -4.21 -6.57 11.75
C ASP A 48 -4.40 -5.07 12.03
N GLU A 49 -4.05 -4.60 13.24
CA GLU A 49 -4.12 -3.19 13.59
C GLU A 49 -3.08 -2.36 12.82
N THR A 50 -1.91 -2.93 12.55
CA THR A 50 -0.90 -2.27 11.70
C THR A 50 -1.37 -2.21 10.25
N VAL A 51 -2.05 -3.24 9.75
CA VAL A 51 -2.69 -3.21 8.43
C VAL A 51 -3.73 -2.09 8.37
N LYS A 52 -4.64 -2.01 9.35
CA LYS A 52 -5.65 -0.93 9.42
C LYS A 52 -5.01 0.45 9.49
N LEU A 53 -3.93 0.62 10.26
CA LEU A 53 -3.20 1.89 10.33
C LEU A 53 -2.60 2.28 8.98
N LEU A 54 -2.02 1.32 8.23
CA LEU A 54 -1.55 1.57 6.87
C LEU A 54 -2.69 1.95 5.93
N GLN A 55 -3.84 1.26 6.00
CA GLN A 55 -5.03 1.57 5.19
C GLN A 55 -5.55 2.97 5.51
N PHE A 56 -5.67 3.30 6.80
CA PHE A 56 -6.07 4.62 7.28
C PHE A 56 -5.16 5.72 6.76
N CYS A 57 -3.83 5.53 6.85
CA CYS A 57 -2.86 6.53 6.40
C CYS A 57 -2.76 6.65 4.88
N CYS A 58 -3.11 5.59 4.12
CA CYS A 58 -3.11 5.58 2.66
C CYS A 58 -4.38 6.18 2.05
N TRP A 59 -5.51 6.14 2.77
CA TRP A 59 -6.80 6.65 2.31
C TRP A 59 -6.73 8.13 1.96
N GLU A 60 -7.09 8.48 0.72
CA GLU A 60 -7.05 9.86 0.19
C GLU A 60 -5.66 10.53 0.32
N ASN A 61 -4.59 9.74 0.48
CA ASN A 61 -3.22 10.23 0.65
C ASN A 61 -2.27 9.61 -0.40
N PRO A 62 -2.17 10.22 -1.60
CA PRO A 62 -1.40 9.66 -2.70
C PRO A 62 0.11 9.59 -2.42
N HIS A 63 0.64 10.50 -1.59
CA HIS A 63 2.07 10.51 -1.25
C HIS A 63 2.43 9.34 -0.35
N PHE A 64 1.70 9.16 0.76
CA PHE A 64 1.94 8.05 1.67
C PHE A 64 1.70 6.71 0.99
N SER A 65 0.59 6.58 0.23
CA SER A 65 0.27 5.37 -0.51
C SER A 65 1.36 4.99 -1.52
N ARG A 66 1.95 5.96 -2.22
CA ARG A 66 3.08 5.71 -3.13
C ARG A 66 4.31 5.18 -2.40
N THR A 67 4.65 5.74 -1.24
CA THR A 67 5.79 5.28 -0.44
C THR A 67 5.57 3.86 0.06
N VAL A 68 4.38 3.56 0.62
CA VAL A 68 4.01 2.22 1.08
C VAL A 68 4.12 1.20 -0.05
N LEU A 69 3.55 1.49 -1.23
CA LEU A 69 3.64 0.59 -2.38
C LEU A 69 5.07 0.37 -2.86
N SER A 70 5.91 1.42 -2.86
CA SER A 70 7.29 1.31 -3.31
C SER A 70 8.10 0.40 -2.39
N GLU A 71 7.94 0.57 -1.07
CA GLU A 71 8.59 -0.27 -0.08
C GLU A 71 8.05 -1.71 -0.08
N LEU A 72 6.74 -1.88 -0.27
CA LEU A 72 6.12 -3.20 -0.31
C LEU A 72 6.55 -4.00 -1.55
N LEU A 73 6.58 -3.37 -2.73
CA LEU A 73 7.09 -3.99 -3.95
C LEU A 73 8.59 -4.33 -3.83
N TRP A 74 9.36 -3.47 -3.15
CA TRP A 74 10.75 -3.76 -2.84
C TRP A 74 10.87 -5.00 -1.96
N GLN A 75 10.13 -5.07 -0.84
CA GLN A 75 10.17 -6.24 0.04
C GLN A 75 9.72 -7.52 -0.67
N ILE A 76 8.67 -7.47 -1.50
CA ILE A 76 8.22 -8.62 -2.31
C ILE A 76 9.34 -9.15 -3.22
N ALA A 77 10.13 -8.27 -3.82
CA ALA A 77 11.24 -8.66 -4.70
C ALA A 77 12.35 -9.43 -3.96
N TYR A 78 12.49 -9.19 -2.64
CA TYR A 78 13.55 -9.77 -1.81
C TYR A 78 13.05 -10.76 -0.74
N ALA A 79 11.74 -10.94 -0.61
CA ALA A 79 11.14 -11.78 0.41
C ALA A 79 11.41 -13.26 0.14
N TYR A 80 11.64 -14.01 1.22
CA TYR A 80 11.66 -15.47 1.16
C TYR A 80 10.26 -16.02 0.86
N CYS A 81 10.19 -17.21 0.27
CA CYS A 81 8.93 -17.84 -0.16
C CYS A 81 7.85 -17.91 0.94
N HIS A 82 8.23 -18.03 2.22
CA HIS A 82 7.29 -18.15 3.34
C HIS A 82 6.67 -16.80 3.76
N GLU A 83 7.39 -15.69 3.58
CA GLU A 83 6.93 -14.33 3.91
C GLU A 83 6.19 -13.69 2.74
N LEU A 84 6.46 -14.15 1.52
CA LEU A 84 5.92 -13.60 0.28
C LEU A 84 4.39 -13.50 0.31
N ARG A 85 3.71 -14.51 0.87
CA ARG A 85 2.24 -14.53 0.92
C ARG A 85 1.68 -13.31 1.65
N HIS A 86 2.23 -12.97 2.81
CA HIS A 86 1.76 -11.85 3.62
C HIS A 86 1.95 -10.51 2.92
N HIS A 87 3.12 -10.30 2.30
CA HIS A 87 3.38 -9.08 1.53
C HIS A 87 2.44 -8.95 0.30
N MET A 88 2.12 -10.06 -0.36
CA MET A 88 1.17 -10.08 -1.48
C MET A 88 -0.26 -9.78 -1.03
N ASP A 89 -0.68 -10.32 0.11
CA ASP A 89 -2.00 -10.07 0.69
C ASP A 89 -2.12 -8.60 1.14
N LEU A 90 -1.07 -8.04 1.76
CA LEU A 90 -1.00 -6.61 2.09
C LEU A 90 -1.01 -5.73 0.84
N LEU A 91 -0.29 -6.12 -0.22
CA LEU A 91 -0.27 -5.38 -1.49
C LEU A 91 -1.67 -5.33 -2.08
N LEU A 92 -2.37 -6.46 -2.09
CA LEU A 92 -3.76 -6.52 -2.53
C LEU A 92 -4.66 -5.61 -1.68
N ALA A 93 -4.52 -5.63 -0.35
CA ALA A 93 -5.30 -4.78 0.55
C ALA A 93 -5.09 -3.28 0.25
N MET A 94 -3.85 -2.85 0.00
CA MET A 94 -3.55 -1.46 -0.37
C MET A 94 -4.11 -1.06 -1.75
N LEU A 95 -4.11 -1.99 -2.71
CA LEU A 95 -4.65 -1.73 -4.05
C LEU A 95 -6.18 -1.68 -4.08
N LEU A 96 -6.83 -2.34 -3.14
CA LEU A 96 -8.28 -2.41 -3.03
C LEU A 96 -8.90 -1.29 -2.20
N LEU A 97 -8.15 -0.31 -1.66
CA LEU A 97 -8.78 0.85 -1.02
C LEU A 97 -9.60 1.60 -2.08
N GLU A 98 -10.92 1.65 -1.88
CA GLU A 98 -11.91 2.21 -2.80
C GLU A 98 -12.04 3.74 -2.63
N ASP A 99 -10.90 4.43 -2.61
CA ASP A 99 -10.83 5.89 -2.56
C ASP A 99 -10.66 6.50 -3.97
N SER A 100 -10.64 7.83 -4.05
CA SER A 100 -10.48 8.57 -5.31
C SER A 100 -9.17 8.25 -6.04
N TRP A 101 -8.19 7.65 -5.34
CA TRP A 101 -6.86 7.36 -5.85
C TRP A 101 -6.66 5.90 -6.26
N GLN A 102 -7.66 5.03 -6.10
CA GLN A 102 -7.54 3.59 -6.37
C GLN A 102 -6.95 3.29 -7.77
N THR A 103 -7.54 3.85 -8.82
CA THR A 103 -7.10 3.61 -10.21
C THR A 103 -5.68 4.11 -10.44
N HIS A 104 -5.33 5.29 -9.90
CA HIS A 104 -3.97 5.84 -10.00
C HIS A 104 -2.97 4.98 -9.23
N ARG A 105 -3.36 4.47 -8.05
CA ARG A 105 -2.57 3.56 -7.22
C ARG A 105 -2.25 2.26 -7.96
N ILE A 106 -3.25 1.62 -8.57
CA ILE A 106 -3.07 0.40 -9.37
C ILE A 106 -2.17 0.65 -10.57
N HIS A 107 -2.40 1.74 -11.29
CA HIS A 107 -1.58 2.12 -12.44
C HIS A 107 -0.12 2.40 -12.05
N ASN A 108 0.12 3.02 -10.90
CA ASN A 108 1.47 3.23 -10.39
C ASN A 108 2.16 1.94 -9.99
N ALA A 109 1.46 0.98 -9.40
CA ALA A 109 2.01 -0.34 -9.10
C ALA A 109 2.40 -1.09 -10.40
N LEU A 110 1.54 -1.04 -11.42
CA LEU A 110 1.82 -1.60 -12.75
C LEU A 110 3.04 -0.94 -13.40
N LYS A 111 3.08 0.40 -13.43
CA LYS A 111 4.24 1.15 -13.95
C LYS A 111 5.51 0.88 -13.16
N GLY A 112 5.42 0.73 -11.84
CA GLY A 112 6.53 0.40 -10.96
C GLY A 112 7.22 -0.89 -11.40
N LEU A 113 6.45 -1.96 -11.62
CA LEU A 113 6.96 -3.25 -12.11
C LEU A 113 7.54 -3.19 -13.53
N LEU A 114 6.95 -2.37 -14.40
CA LEU A 114 7.42 -2.19 -15.77
C LEU A 114 8.63 -1.24 -15.86
N SER A 115 8.91 -0.48 -14.79
CA SER A 115 10.08 0.38 -14.71
C SER A 115 11.35 -0.43 -14.47
N ARG A 116 12.46 -0.01 -15.10
CA ARG A 116 13.73 -0.75 -15.09
C ARG A 116 14.28 -1.02 -13.70
N VAL A 117 13.88 -0.24 -12.69
CA VAL A 117 14.33 -0.40 -11.30
C VAL A 117 13.73 -1.68 -10.70
N SER A 118 12.42 -1.95 -10.85
CA SER A 118 11.82 -3.19 -10.34
C SER A 118 12.10 -4.42 -11.21
N THR A 119 12.34 -4.25 -12.52
CA THR A 119 12.68 -5.39 -13.38
C THR A 119 14.02 -6.02 -13.01
N CYS A 120 15.01 -5.26 -12.52
CA CYS A 120 16.29 -5.83 -12.07
C CYS A 120 16.12 -6.73 -10.83
N TYR A 121 15.17 -6.39 -9.94
CA TYR A 121 14.99 -7.06 -8.65
C TYR A 121 14.00 -8.23 -8.70
N VAL A 122 13.00 -8.17 -9.59
CA VAL A 122 12.05 -9.27 -9.79
C VAL A 122 12.53 -10.26 -10.89
N ALA A 123 13.57 -9.91 -11.65
CA ALA A 123 14.11 -10.75 -12.74
C ALA A 123 14.65 -12.11 -12.28
N GLU A 124 15.09 -12.25 -11.04
CA GLU A 124 15.63 -13.52 -10.54
C GLU A 124 14.54 -14.58 -10.30
N ASN A 125 13.25 -14.19 -10.27
CA ASN A 125 12.13 -15.12 -10.10
C ASN A 125 11.00 -14.85 -11.11
N LEU A 126 11.13 -15.41 -12.33
CA LEU A 126 10.09 -15.33 -13.37
C LEU A 126 8.67 -15.69 -12.86
N CYS A 127 8.57 -16.70 -11.99
CA CYS A 127 7.31 -17.13 -11.39
C CYS A 127 6.69 -16.05 -10.49
N LEU A 128 7.52 -15.35 -9.73
CA LEU A 128 7.09 -14.24 -8.87
C LEU A 128 6.57 -13.08 -9.72
N ARG A 129 7.30 -12.73 -10.78
CA ARG A 129 6.91 -11.69 -11.73
C ARG A 129 5.53 -11.96 -12.32
N SER A 130 5.31 -13.18 -12.85
CA SER A 130 4.02 -13.55 -13.45
C SER A 130 2.87 -13.51 -12.44
N ARG A 131 3.11 -13.88 -11.17
CA ARG A 131 2.09 -13.81 -10.12
C ARG A 131 1.70 -12.37 -9.75
N ILE A 132 2.68 -11.47 -9.65
CA ILE A 132 2.41 -10.06 -9.35
C ILE A 132 1.71 -9.39 -10.53
N GLU A 133 2.18 -9.60 -11.77
CA GLU A 133 1.53 -9.08 -12.97
C GLU A 133 0.08 -9.59 -13.08
N ALA A 134 -0.16 -10.88 -12.84
CA ALA A 134 -1.51 -11.45 -12.83
C ALA A 134 -2.39 -10.86 -11.71
N LEU A 135 -1.85 -10.64 -10.51
CA LEU A 135 -2.57 -10.00 -9.41
C LEU A 135 -2.99 -8.58 -9.81
N LEU A 136 -2.05 -7.77 -10.30
CA LEU A 136 -2.33 -6.38 -10.67
C LEU A 136 -3.28 -6.26 -11.85
N LEU A 137 -3.12 -7.10 -12.89
CA LEU A 137 -4.04 -7.12 -14.03
C LEU A 137 -5.45 -7.52 -13.60
N ARG A 138 -5.59 -8.53 -12.73
CA ARG A 138 -6.90 -8.91 -12.16
C ARG A 138 -7.51 -7.76 -11.36
N THR A 139 -6.73 -7.10 -10.51
CA THR A 139 -7.21 -5.97 -9.72
C THR A 139 -7.59 -4.79 -10.60
N PHE A 140 -6.80 -4.47 -11.63
CA PHE A 140 -7.10 -3.43 -12.61
C PHE A 140 -8.40 -3.72 -13.36
N LEU A 141 -8.55 -4.92 -13.91
CA LEU A 141 -9.79 -5.33 -14.59
C LEU A 141 -11.00 -5.25 -13.65
N ARG A 142 -10.85 -5.68 -12.39
CA ARG A 142 -11.92 -5.61 -11.39
C ARG A 142 -12.35 -4.18 -11.06
N VAL A 143 -11.45 -3.21 -11.11
CA VAL A 143 -11.74 -1.80 -10.78
C VAL A 143 -12.24 -1.03 -12.00
N VAL A 144 -11.68 -1.30 -13.18
CA VAL A 144 -11.99 -0.54 -14.41
C VAL A 144 -13.21 -1.08 -15.17
N VAL A 145 -13.53 -2.37 -15.03
CA VAL A 145 -14.66 -3.03 -15.71
C VAL A 145 -15.88 -3.15 -14.78
N LYS A 146 -15.87 -2.47 -13.62
CA LYS A 146 -17.05 -2.32 -12.76
C LYS A 146 -18.00 -1.25 -13.30
#